data_AF-A0A6H1L247-F1
#
_entry.id   AF-A0A6H1L247-F1
#
_cell.length_a   1.000
_cell.length_b   1.000
_cell.length_c   1.000
_cell.angle_alpha   90.00
_cell.angle_beta   90.00
_cell.angle_gamma   90.00
#
_symmetry.space_group_name_H-M   'P 1'
#
loop_
_entity.id
_entity.type
_entity.pdbx_description
1 polymer ?
#
loop_
_entity_poly.entity_id
_entity_poly.type
_entity_poly.pdbx_seq_one_letter_code
_entity_poly.pdbx_strand_id
1 'polypeptide(L)'
;MLTDLKFVRELSALKELALFEFNQLTHIEDLAGLPPPNLSLFQMPDEFSFDALDSLTELTDLSLYTRLPWESLAELPAPEGLTSLSLGRWIGTRLAGVSRWQQLQDLVINAAPDNGEWQEISALPHLTELCMSDYDLNHAVPMHSITYLRLLPTSDPQLELVPDLFPDLERIFINCRGAQPDTADITPLSRIKGLQISISYASNVIDLEGFTPDAVRLYPRPRTAST
;
A
#
# COMPACT_ATOMS: atom_id res chain seq x y z
N MET A 1 27.34 16.53 1.22
CA MET A 1 26.59 15.33 1.65
C MET A 1 25.84 15.71 2.91
N LEU A 2 24.61 15.24 3.06
CA LEU A 2 23.74 15.61 4.19
C LEU A 2 23.91 14.58 5.30
N THR A 3 24.31 15.03 6.48
CA THR A 3 24.57 14.19 7.66
C THR A 3 23.61 14.45 8.81
N ASP A 4 22.84 15.54 8.72
CA ASP A 4 21.87 15.99 9.73
C ASP A 4 20.69 16.68 9.03
N LEU A 5 19.58 16.85 9.75
CA LEU A 5 18.35 17.45 9.24
C LEU A 5 17.99 18.74 10.00
N LYS A 6 18.96 19.43 10.61
CA LYS A 6 18.69 20.62 11.43
C LYS A 6 17.99 21.73 10.66
N PHE A 7 18.29 21.85 9.36
CA PHE A 7 17.65 22.82 8.46
C PHE A 7 16.12 22.67 8.39
N VAL A 8 15.60 21.47 8.66
CA VAL A 8 14.14 21.19 8.64
C VAL A 8 13.41 22.01 9.70
N ARG A 9 14.08 22.39 10.80
CA ARG A 9 13.50 23.24 11.85
C ARG A 9 13.17 24.66 11.38
N GLU A 10 13.76 25.10 10.27
CA GLU A 10 13.48 26.40 9.66
C GLU A 10 12.22 26.34 8.76
N LEU A 11 11.71 25.14 8.47
CA LEU A 11 10.57 24.88 7.58
C LEU A 11 9.27 24.74 8.39
N SER A 12 8.79 25.85 8.96
CA SER A 12 7.60 25.87 9.84
C SER A 12 6.28 25.43 9.20
N ALA A 13 6.23 25.34 7.86
CA ALA A 13 5.07 24.89 7.09
C ALA A 13 5.28 23.51 6.44
N LEU A 14 6.31 22.75 6.85
CA LEU A 14 6.59 21.43 6.30
C LEU A 14 5.45 20.47 6.58
N LYS A 15 4.91 19.88 5.51
CA LYS A 15 3.85 18.86 5.58
C LYS A 15 4.34 17.48 5.21
N GLU A 16 5.41 17.41 4.42
CA GLU A 16 5.93 16.18 3.88
C GLU A 16 7.44 16.26 3.81
N LEU A 17 8.10 15.21 4.26
CA LEU A 17 9.53 15.03 4.11
C LEU A 17 9.80 13.67 3.50
N ALA A 18 10.47 13.68 2.36
CA ALA A 18 10.91 12.47 1.69
C ALA A 18 12.43 12.47 1.57
N LEU A 19 13.05 11.42 2.10
CA LEU A 19 14.50 11.25 2.16
C LEU A 19 14.91 10.08 1.25
N PHE A 20 15.77 10.36 0.28
CA PHE A 20 16.19 9.40 -0.75
C PHE A 20 17.70 9.22 -0.77
N GLU A 21 18.15 7.98 -0.67
CA GLU A 21 19.54 7.56 -0.92
C GLU A 21 20.60 8.35 -0.10
N PHE A 22 20.25 8.75 1.12
CA PHE A 22 21.17 9.44 2.03
C PHE A 22 22.09 8.46 2.75
N ASN A 23 23.15 8.04 2.07
CA ASN A 23 24.12 7.05 2.58
C ASN A 23 24.92 7.46 3.84
N GLN A 24 24.90 8.74 4.23
CA GLN A 24 25.59 9.25 5.43
C GLN A 24 24.63 9.67 6.54
N LEU A 25 23.34 9.76 6.26
CA LEU A 25 22.34 10.05 7.28
C LEU A 25 22.03 8.74 7.99
N THR A 26 22.36 8.67 9.28
CA THR A 26 22.20 7.45 10.09
C THR A 26 21.00 7.51 11.02
N HIS A 27 20.32 8.66 11.09
CA HIS A 27 19.27 8.91 12.07
C HIS A 27 18.43 10.14 11.69
N ILE A 28 17.32 10.36 12.40
CA ILE A 28 16.36 11.46 12.18
C ILE A 28 15.92 12.17 13.47
N GLU A 29 16.70 12.15 14.56
CA GLU A 29 16.34 12.83 15.82
C GLU A 29 16.18 14.35 15.65
N ASP A 30 16.79 14.94 14.62
CA ASP A 30 16.57 16.36 14.29
C ASP A 30 15.11 16.66 13.96
N LEU A 31 14.31 15.66 13.58
CA LEU A 31 12.86 15.78 13.33
C LEU A 31 12.02 15.73 14.61
N ALA A 32 12.60 15.34 15.74
CA ALA A 32 11.86 15.20 17.00
C ALA A 32 11.17 16.52 17.40
N GLY A 33 9.89 16.42 17.76
CA GLY A 33 9.03 17.55 18.12
C GLY A 33 8.63 18.46 16.96
N LEU A 34 8.98 18.11 15.71
CA LEU A 34 8.36 18.71 14.53
C LEU A 34 7.01 18.03 14.27
N PRO A 35 6.06 18.72 13.63
CA PRO A 35 4.75 18.15 13.33
C PRO A 35 4.61 17.64 11.88
N PRO A 36 5.62 17.09 11.17
CA PRO A 36 5.37 16.66 9.80
C PRO A 36 4.45 15.42 9.85
N PRO A 37 3.25 15.49 9.26
CA PRO A 37 2.35 14.34 9.23
C PRO A 37 2.87 13.23 8.32
N ASN A 38 3.70 13.57 7.32
CA ASN A 38 4.10 12.64 6.26
C ASN A 38 5.63 12.47 6.18
N LEU A 39 6.11 11.26 6.43
CA LEU A 39 7.52 10.89 6.33
C LEU A 39 7.70 9.72 5.37
N SER A 40 8.63 9.88 4.43
CA SER A 40 9.04 8.81 3.53
C SER A 40 10.55 8.58 3.56
N LEU A 41 10.96 7.34 3.80
CA LEU A 41 12.36 6.93 3.87
C LEU A 41 12.67 5.91 2.77
N PHE A 42 13.57 6.26 1.86
CA PHE A 42 13.93 5.45 0.71
C PHE A 42 15.43 5.13 0.70
N GLN A 43 15.76 3.84 0.70
CA GLN A 43 17.15 3.36 0.58
C GLN A 43 18.08 4.02 1.61
N MET A 44 17.70 3.95 2.88
CA MET A 44 18.56 4.38 3.99
C MET A 44 19.69 3.36 4.21
N PRO A 45 20.81 3.76 4.84
CA PRO A 45 21.87 2.83 5.23
C PRO A 45 21.36 1.66 6.08
N ASP A 46 22.04 0.52 6.02
CA ASP A 46 21.66 -0.67 6.81
C ASP A 46 21.72 -0.39 8.33
N GLU A 47 22.64 0.48 8.77
CA GLU A 47 22.77 0.91 10.17
C GLU A 47 21.90 2.12 10.55
N PHE A 48 20.92 2.48 9.72
CA PHE A 48 20.01 3.61 10.02
C PHE A 48 19.16 3.31 11.25
N SER A 49 19.17 4.25 12.21
CA SER A 49 18.31 4.21 13.40
C SER A 49 16.92 4.73 13.11
N PHE A 50 15.91 3.97 13.51
CA PHE A 50 14.49 4.33 13.39
C PHE A 50 13.88 4.79 14.71
N ASP A 51 14.62 4.77 15.82
CA ASP A 51 14.10 5.03 17.18
C ASP A 51 13.37 6.37 17.30
N ALA A 52 13.82 7.37 16.54
CA ALA A 52 13.22 8.70 16.55
C ALA A 52 11.79 8.75 15.97
N LEU A 53 11.33 7.72 15.25
CA LEU A 53 9.94 7.66 14.74
C LEU A 53 8.91 7.76 15.88
N ASP A 54 9.19 7.23 17.07
CA ASP A 54 8.25 7.23 18.21
C ASP A 54 8.08 8.63 18.80
N SER A 55 9.04 9.52 18.53
CA SER A 55 8.97 10.93 18.94
C SER A 55 8.16 11.81 18.00
N LEU A 56 7.76 11.29 16.83
CA LEU A 56 6.98 12.01 15.82
C LEU A 56 5.48 11.81 16.08
N THR A 57 4.98 12.35 17.20
CA THR A 57 3.60 12.08 17.67
C THR A 57 2.49 12.50 16.71
N GLU A 58 2.78 13.43 15.80
CA GLU A 58 1.85 13.91 14.77
C GLU A 58 1.98 13.17 13.43
N LEU A 59 2.88 12.17 13.33
CA LEU A 59 3.07 11.37 12.12
C LEU A 59 1.83 10.50 11.88
N THR A 60 1.18 10.71 10.75
CA THR A 60 0.01 9.96 10.30
C THR A 60 0.31 9.09 9.08
N ASP A 61 1.29 9.48 8.28
CA ASP A 61 1.62 8.85 7.01
C ASP A 61 3.09 8.44 6.97
N LEU A 62 3.36 7.14 6.95
CA LEU A 62 4.70 6.59 6.96
C LEU A 62 4.94 5.70 5.73
N SER A 63 5.97 6.04 4.96
CA SER A 63 6.43 5.24 3.82
C SER A 63 7.85 4.74 4.05
N LEU A 64 8.02 3.41 4.08
CA LEU A 64 9.29 2.74 4.30
C LEU A 64 9.67 1.90 3.08
N TYR A 65 10.61 2.41 2.29
CA TYR A 65 11.19 1.75 1.12
C TYR A 65 12.68 1.53 1.35
N THR A 66 13.00 0.99 2.52
CA THR A 66 14.36 0.71 2.99
C THR A 66 14.34 -0.60 3.75
N ARG A 67 15.50 -1.26 3.84
CA ARG A 67 15.62 -2.46 4.68
C ARG A 67 15.32 -2.09 6.13
N LEU A 68 14.50 -2.91 6.80
CA LEU A 68 14.19 -2.72 8.21
C LEU A 68 15.01 -3.73 9.03
N PRO A 69 15.44 -3.36 10.25
CA PRO A 69 16.29 -4.22 11.06
C PRO A 69 15.52 -5.32 11.81
N TRP A 70 14.18 -5.26 11.81
CA TRP A 70 13.32 -6.11 12.63
C TRP A 70 12.70 -7.27 11.84
N GLU A 71 12.35 -8.34 12.57
CA GLU A 71 11.65 -9.47 11.98
C GLU A 71 10.18 -9.16 11.69
N SER A 72 9.56 -8.27 12.47
CA SER A 72 8.15 -7.92 12.34
C SER A 72 7.84 -6.44 12.62
N LEU A 73 6.66 -5.99 12.21
CA LEU A 73 6.16 -4.63 12.47
C LEU A 73 5.83 -4.37 13.95
N ALA A 74 5.73 -5.39 14.79
CA ALA A 74 5.57 -5.22 16.24
C ALA A 74 6.72 -4.40 16.85
N GLU A 75 7.91 -4.44 16.24
CA GLU A 75 9.10 -3.73 16.69
C GLU A 75 9.28 -2.34 16.06
N LEU A 76 8.45 -1.95 15.07
CA LEU A 76 8.51 -0.63 14.45
C LEU A 76 8.14 0.45 15.49
N PRO A 77 9.06 1.37 15.84
CA PRO A 77 8.80 2.42 16.83
C PRO A 77 8.02 3.57 16.18
N ALA A 78 6.86 3.29 15.59
CA ALA A 78 5.98 4.31 15.02
C ALA A 78 4.79 4.61 15.95
N PRO A 79 4.26 5.84 15.95
CA PRO A 79 3.13 6.20 16.79
C PRO A 79 1.88 5.39 16.47
N GLU A 80 1.00 5.20 17.47
CA GLU A 80 -0.26 4.46 17.29
C GLU A 80 -1.26 5.17 16.37
N GLY A 81 -1.07 6.49 16.16
CA GLY A 81 -1.95 7.35 15.37
C GLY A 81 -1.78 7.26 13.84
N LEU A 82 -0.99 6.32 13.33
CA LEU A 82 -0.83 6.17 11.88
C LEU A 82 -2.17 5.88 11.19
N THR A 83 -2.43 6.61 10.11
CA THR A 83 -3.57 6.43 9.21
C THR A 83 -3.14 5.83 7.88
N SER A 84 -1.87 5.96 7.49
CA SER A 84 -1.33 5.41 6.26
C SER A 84 0.04 4.78 6.48
N LEU A 85 0.20 3.55 5.98
CA LEU A 85 1.47 2.81 6.03
C LEU A 85 1.78 2.22 4.66
N SER A 86 2.95 2.56 4.12
CA SER A 86 3.44 2.01 2.87
C SER A 86 4.78 1.30 3.05
N LEU A 87 4.84 0.05 2.61
CA LEU A 87 5.98 -0.83 2.80
C LEU A 87 6.51 -1.31 1.45
N GLY A 88 7.80 -1.05 1.19
CA GLY A 88 8.47 -1.51 -0.03
C GLY A 88 8.62 -3.03 -0.11
N ARG A 89 8.76 -3.58 -1.32
CA ARG A 89 8.90 -5.04 -1.54
C ARG A 89 10.08 -5.67 -0.79
N TRP A 90 11.17 -4.92 -0.68
CA TRP A 90 12.48 -5.43 -0.25
C TRP A 90 12.73 -5.28 1.25
N ILE A 91 11.71 -4.90 2.04
CA ILE A 91 11.91 -4.68 3.48
C ILE A 91 12.22 -5.98 4.22
N GLY A 92 11.70 -7.12 3.76
CA GLY A 92 11.94 -8.44 4.34
C GLY A 92 11.30 -8.67 5.74
N THR A 93 10.54 -7.71 6.23
CA THR A 93 9.88 -7.72 7.55
C THR A 93 8.46 -8.23 7.45
N ARG A 94 8.08 -9.09 8.39
CA ARG A 94 6.71 -9.60 8.55
C ARG A 94 5.75 -8.50 8.99
N LEU A 95 4.52 -8.57 8.52
CA LEU A 95 3.44 -7.67 8.90
C LEU A 95 2.89 -7.94 10.30
N ALA A 96 3.32 -9.00 10.98
CA ALA A 96 2.91 -9.29 12.35
C ALA A 96 3.09 -8.06 13.26
N GLY A 97 2.06 -7.73 14.02
CA GLY A 97 1.93 -6.51 14.82
C GLY A 97 1.23 -5.34 14.11
N VAL A 98 0.89 -5.43 12.82
CA VAL A 98 0.20 -4.35 12.08
C VAL A 98 -1.14 -3.96 12.71
N SER A 99 -1.80 -4.91 13.37
CA SER A 99 -3.07 -4.69 14.06
C SER A 99 -2.99 -3.66 15.20
N ARG A 100 -1.80 -3.22 15.64
CA ARG A 100 -1.68 -2.13 16.64
C ARG A 100 -2.17 -0.77 16.13
N TRP A 101 -2.12 -0.51 14.82
CA TRP A 101 -2.50 0.78 14.23
C TRP A 101 -3.98 0.84 13.95
N GLN A 102 -4.79 0.96 15.00
CA GLN A 102 -6.25 0.92 14.93
C GLN A 102 -6.88 2.06 14.10
N GLN A 103 -6.13 3.12 13.80
CA GLN A 103 -6.56 4.25 12.96
C GLN A 103 -6.15 4.12 11.48
N LEU A 104 -5.50 3.01 11.11
CA LEU A 104 -5.00 2.79 9.76
C LEU A 104 -6.18 2.71 8.76
N GLN A 105 -6.12 3.54 7.73
CA GLN A 105 -7.09 3.67 6.64
C GLN A 105 -6.53 3.16 5.32
N ASP A 106 -5.22 3.35 5.13
CA ASP A 106 -4.51 2.97 3.91
C ASP A 106 -3.31 2.06 4.25
N LEU A 107 -3.24 0.91 3.58
CA LEU A 107 -2.13 -0.03 3.70
C LEU A 107 -1.60 -0.41 2.33
N VAL A 108 -0.30 -0.18 2.10
CA VAL A 108 0.41 -0.66 0.92
C VAL A 108 1.42 -1.73 1.33
N ILE A 109 1.18 -2.96 0.88
CA ILE A 109 2.04 -4.12 1.15
C ILE A 109 2.61 -4.66 -0.15
N ASN A 110 3.91 -4.93 -0.16
CA ASN A 110 4.61 -5.41 -1.35
C ASN A 110 5.31 -6.74 -1.13
N ALA A 111 4.93 -7.46 -0.06
CA ALA A 111 5.31 -8.82 0.26
C ALA A 111 4.03 -9.61 0.62
N ALA A 112 3.97 -10.88 0.21
CA ALA A 112 2.80 -11.73 0.44
C ALA A 112 2.57 -12.00 1.94
N PRO A 113 1.40 -11.64 2.50
CA PRO A 113 1.06 -11.96 3.89
C PRO A 113 0.84 -13.46 4.10
N ASP A 114 1.26 -13.98 5.26
CA ASP A 114 0.85 -15.30 5.74
C ASP A 114 -0.55 -15.30 6.37
N ASN A 115 -1.04 -16.48 6.76
CA ASN A 115 -2.37 -16.63 7.36
C ASN A 115 -2.59 -15.75 8.61
N GLY A 116 -1.56 -15.60 9.46
CA GLY A 116 -1.66 -14.79 10.68
C GLY A 116 -1.68 -13.30 10.34
N GLU A 117 -0.87 -12.89 9.37
CA GLU A 117 -0.81 -11.51 8.90
C GLU A 117 -2.12 -11.08 8.23
N TRP A 118 -2.77 -11.96 7.47
CA TRP A 118 -4.12 -11.71 6.95
C TRP A 118 -5.16 -11.47 8.05
N GLN A 119 -5.09 -12.24 9.15
CA GLN A 119 -5.96 -12.01 10.30
C GLN A 119 -5.72 -10.63 10.92
N GLU A 120 -4.45 -10.24 11.06
CA GLU A 120 -4.11 -8.91 11.59
C GLU A 120 -4.61 -7.77 10.71
N ILE A 121 -4.45 -7.88 9.38
CA ILE A 121 -4.97 -6.90 8.43
C ILE A 121 -6.49 -6.80 8.55
N SER A 122 -7.19 -7.95 8.64
CA SER A 122 -8.65 -7.98 8.77
C SER A 122 -9.18 -7.41 10.08
N ALA A 123 -8.33 -7.32 11.11
CA ALA A 123 -8.67 -6.76 12.42
C ALA A 123 -8.59 -5.22 12.46
N LEU A 124 -8.14 -4.56 11.39
CA LEU A 124 -8.05 -3.11 11.29
C LEU A 124 -9.44 -2.51 10.98
N PRO A 125 -10.10 -1.84 11.93
CA PRO A 125 -11.51 -1.47 11.81
C PRO A 125 -11.77 -0.32 10.83
N HIS A 126 -10.74 0.44 10.50
CA HIS A 126 -10.83 1.62 9.64
C HIS A 126 -10.10 1.45 8.31
N LEU A 127 -9.52 0.27 8.05
CA LEU A 127 -8.77 0.03 6.82
C LEU A 127 -9.76 -0.03 5.64
N THR A 128 -9.73 1.01 4.81
CA THR A 128 -10.62 1.15 3.64
C THR A 128 -9.89 0.91 2.32
N GLU A 129 -8.58 1.11 2.32
CA GLU A 129 -7.75 1.02 1.13
C GLU A 129 -6.61 0.03 1.32
N LEU A 130 -6.56 -0.98 0.44
CA LEU A 130 -5.51 -1.99 0.46
C LEU A 130 -4.85 -2.05 -0.92
N CYS A 131 -3.53 -1.88 -0.94
CA CYS A 131 -2.71 -1.92 -2.15
C CYS A 131 -1.67 -3.02 -2.03
N MET A 132 -1.65 -3.93 -3.01
CA MET A 132 -0.82 -5.14 -2.93
C MET A 132 -0.15 -5.43 -4.26
N SER A 133 1.13 -5.80 -4.23
CA SER A 133 1.85 -6.28 -5.42
C SER A 133 2.31 -7.74 -5.35
N ASP A 134 2.37 -8.29 -4.15
CA ASP A 134 2.67 -9.70 -3.89
C ASP A 134 1.69 -10.19 -2.83
N TYR A 135 0.95 -11.24 -3.15
CA TYR A 135 -0.15 -11.76 -2.33
C TYR A 135 -0.54 -13.16 -2.78
N ASP A 136 -1.18 -13.90 -1.88
CA ASP A 136 -1.98 -15.08 -2.20
C ASP A 136 -3.32 -14.99 -1.47
N LEU A 137 -4.37 -14.68 -2.22
CA LEU A 137 -5.72 -14.50 -1.70
C LEU A 137 -6.35 -15.79 -1.18
N ASN A 138 -5.79 -16.99 -1.47
CA ASN A 138 -6.28 -18.24 -0.88
C ASN A 138 -6.14 -18.29 0.65
N HIS A 139 -5.22 -17.48 1.19
CA HIS A 139 -4.91 -17.38 2.61
C HIS A 139 -5.62 -16.21 3.29
N ALA A 140 -6.21 -15.31 2.49
CA ALA A 140 -6.91 -14.14 2.98
C ALA A 140 -8.23 -14.53 3.66
N VAL A 141 -8.75 -13.60 4.46
CA VAL A 141 -10.08 -13.70 5.07
C VAL A 141 -10.97 -12.55 4.61
N PRO A 142 -12.30 -12.72 4.69
CA PRO A 142 -13.23 -11.65 4.32
C PRO A 142 -13.00 -10.36 5.11
N MET A 143 -12.94 -9.24 4.39
CA MET A 143 -12.69 -7.89 4.91
C MET A 143 -13.77 -6.94 4.39
N HIS A 144 -14.72 -6.61 5.26
CA HIS A 144 -15.86 -5.74 4.98
C HIS A 144 -15.52 -4.24 4.97
N SER A 145 -14.40 -3.86 5.57
CA SER A 145 -14.00 -2.45 5.63
C SER A 145 -13.38 -1.95 4.32
N ILE A 146 -12.85 -2.85 3.49
CA ILE A 146 -12.13 -2.50 2.26
C ILE A 146 -13.12 -2.08 1.17
N THR A 147 -13.09 -0.79 0.82
CA THR A 147 -13.89 -0.21 -0.26
C THR A 147 -13.06 0.09 -1.49
N TYR A 148 -11.73 0.15 -1.37
CA TYR A 148 -10.82 0.31 -2.50
C TYR A 148 -9.65 -0.66 -2.46
N LEU A 149 -9.57 -1.51 -3.49
CA LEU A 149 -8.51 -2.48 -3.68
C LEU A 149 -7.63 -2.08 -4.86
N ARG A 150 -6.31 -2.03 -4.64
CA ARG A 150 -5.32 -1.88 -5.71
C ARG A 150 -4.47 -3.13 -5.82
N LEU A 151 -4.55 -3.78 -6.97
CA LEU A 151 -3.76 -4.96 -7.29
C LEU A 151 -2.69 -4.60 -8.31
N LEU A 152 -1.43 -4.88 -7.98
CA LEU A 152 -0.27 -4.78 -8.87
C LEU A 152 0.32 -6.18 -9.10
N PRO A 153 -0.46 -7.11 -9.67
CA PRO A 153 -0.09 -8.52 -9.77
C PRO A 153 1.22 -8.72 -10.55
N THR A 154 2.08 -9.58 -10.03
CA THR A 154 3.20 -10.18 -10.78
C THR A 154 2.88 -11.56 -11.34
N SER A 155 1.73 -12.11 -11.00
CA SER A 155 1.20 -13.42 -11.40
C SER A 155 -0.32 -13.31 -11.63
N ASP A 156 -1.05 -14.41 -11.52
CA ASP A 156 -2.52 -14.40 -11.55
C ASP A 156 -3.09 -13.40 -10.54
N PRO A 157 -4.00 -12.49 -10.94
CA PRO A 157 -4.65 -11.55 -10.02
C PRO A 157 -5.69 -12.16 -9.07
N GLN A 158 -6.07 -13.44 -9.23
CA GLN A 158 -7.01 -14.16 -8.36
C GLN A 158 -8.37 -13.46 -8.21
N LEU A 159 -8.86 -12.85 -9.31
CA LEU A 159 -10.08 -12.03 -9.31
C LEU A 159 -11.33 -12.82 -8.93
N GLU A 160 -11.32 -14.15 -9.08
CA GLU A 160 -12.39 -15.04 -8.66
C GLU A 160 -12.66 -15.02 -7.15
N LEU A 161 -11.65 -14.72 -6.34
CA LEU A 161 -11.75 -14.66 -4.87
C LEU A 161 -12.20 -13.28 -4.37
N VAL A 162 -12.01 -12.23 -5.18
CA VAL A 162 -12.27 -10.84 -4.77
C VAL A 162 -13.70 -10.61 -4.26
N PRO A 163 -14.78 -11.09 -4.91
CA PRO A 163 -16.14 -10.84 -4.43
C PRO A 163 -16.46 -11.45 -3.06
N ASP A 164 -15.81 -12.55 -2.69
CA ASP A 164 -16.04 -13.23 -1.41
C ASP A 164 -15.16 -12.65 -0.29
N LEU A 165 -13.96 -12.17 -0.64
CA LEU A 165 -13.02 -11.57 0.30
C LEU A 165 -13.29 -10.08 0.55
N PHE A 166 -13.81 -9.35 -0.42
CA PHE A 166 -14.05 -7.91 -0.34
C PHE A 166 -15.49 -7.59 -0.78
N PRO A 167 -16.50 -8.03 -0.01
CA PRO A 167 -17.90 -7.97 -0.42
C PRO A 167 -18.45 -6.54 -0.55
N ASP A 168 -17.85 -5.57 0.17
CA ASP A 168 -18.26 -4.17 0.20
C ASP A 168 -17.38 -3.28 -0.70
N LEU A 169 -16.66 -3.89 -1.64
CA LEU A 169 -15.72 -3.21 -2.53
C LEU A 169 -16.45 -2.26 -3.49
N GLU A 170 -16.07 -0.99 -3.49
CA GLU A 170 -16.63 0.04 -4.37
C GLU A 170 -15.76 0.28 -5.60
N ARG A 171 -14.43 0.14 -5.43
CA ARG A 171 -13.44 0.44 -6.45
C ARG A 171 -12.36 -0.64 -6.49
N ILE A 172 -11.96 -1.03 -7.69
CA ILE A 172 -10.78 -1.85 -7.89
C ILE A 172 -9.90 -1.24 -8.98
N PHE A 173 -8.60 -1.18 -8.70
CA PHE A 173 -7.59 -0.83 -9.68
C PHE A 173 -6.65 -2.00 -9.90
N ILE A 174 -6.42 -2.38 -11.15
CA ILE A 174 -5.55 -3.50 -11.52
C ILE A 174 -4.46 -2.96 -12.44
N ASN A 175 -3.21 -3.10 -12.03
CA ASN A 175 -2.05 -2.77 -12.84
C ASN A 175 -1.42 -4.06 -13.38
N CYS A 176 -1.72 -4.39 -14.63
CA CYS A 176 -1.23 -5.61 -15.28
C CYS A 176 0.22 -5.47 -15.77
N ARG A 177 0.94 -4.40 -15.41
CA ARG A 177 2.35 -4.25 -15.80
C ARG A 177 3.18 -5.38 -15.19
N GLY A 178 3.57 -6.33 -16.03
CA GLY A 178 4.38 -7.48 -15.63
C GLY A 178 3.58 -8.70 -15.17
N ALA A 179 2.25 -8.65 -15.22
CA ALA A 179 1.40 -9.82 -14.98
C ALA A 179 1.53 -10.82 -16.14
N GLN A 180 1.54 -12.12 -15.81
CA GLN A 180 1.45 -13.19 -16.80
C GLN A 180 0.32 -14.15 -16.42
N PRO A 181 -0.66 -14.40 -17.32
CA PRO A 181 -0.82 -13.83 -18.66
C PRO A 181 -1.23 -12.35 -18.63
N ASP A 182 -0.91 -11.61 -19.71
CA ASP A 182 -1.30 -10.20 -19.88
C ASP A 182 -2.79 -10.05 -20.33
N THR A 183 -3.64 -10.94 -19.82
CA THR A 183 -5.09 -10.92 -20.00
C THR A 183 -5.74 -10.85 -18.63
N ALA A 184 -6.59 -9.86 -18.41
CA ALA A 184 -7.38 -9.76 -17.19
C ALA A 184 -8.80 -10.27 -17.46
N ASP A 185 -9.19 -11.38 -16.84
CA ASP A 185 -10.59 -11.83 -16.84
C ASP A 185 -11.34 -11.18 -15.68
N ILE A 186 -12.19 -10.20 -15.98
CA ILE A 186 -12.96 -9.49 -14.97
C ILE A 186 -14.36 -10.06 -14.74
N THR A 187 -14.72 -11.16 -15.41
CA THR A 187 -16.04 -11.82 -15.24
C THR A 187 -16.41 -12.00 -13.76
N PRO A 188 -15.51 -12.45 -12.86
CA PRO A 188 -15.89 -12.66 -11.46
C PRO A 188 -16.32 -11.39 -10.73
N LEU A 189 -15.81 -10.23 -11.14
CA LEU A 189 -16.08 -8.94 -10.51
C LEU A 189 -17.52 -8.47 -10.74
N SER A 190 -18.24 -9.04 -11.70
CA SER A 190 -19.67 -8.75 -11.96
C SER A 190 -20.58 -9.11 -10.78
N ARG A 191 -20.09 -9.95 -9.86
CA ARG A 191 -20.77 -10.30 -8.60
C ARG A 191 -20.90 -9.12 -7.64
N ILE A 192 -20.05 -8.10 -7.76
CA ILE A 192 -20.04 -6.90 -6.92
C ILE A 192 -20.81 -5.79 -7.63
N LYS A 193 -22.00 -5.47 -7.11
CA LYS A 193 -22.89 -4.49 -7.75
C LYS A 193 -22.34 -3.07 -7.61
N GLY A 194 -22.27 -2.35 -8.73
CA GLY A 194 -21.84 -0.94 -8.75
C GLY A 194 -20.34 -0.72 -8.72
N LEU A 195 -19.55 -1.80 -8.70
CA LEU A 195 -18.09 -1.75 -8.68
C LEU A 195 -17.53 -0.91 -9.84
N GLN A 196 -16.63 0.00 -9.50
CA GLN A 196 -15.83 0.74 -10.48
C GLN A 196 -14.49 0.05 -10.68
N ILE A 197 -14.21 -0.34 -11.92
CA ILE A 197 -13.04 -1.09 -12.32
C ILE A 197 -12.12 -0.18 -13.13
N SER A 198 -10.85 -0.09 -12.74
CA SER A 198 -9.81 0.59 -13.51
C SER A 198 -8.68 -0.37 -13.80
N ILE A 199 -8.35 -0.57 -15.07
CA ILE A 199 -7.31 -1.51 -15.50
C ILE A 199 -6.25 -0.75 -16.26
N SER A 200 -4.99 -0.94 -15.88
CA SER A 200 -3.83 -0.35 -16.56
C SER A 200 -2.93 -1.43 -17.14
N TYR A 201 -2.40 -1.17 -18.33
CA TYR A 201 -1.37 -1.98 -18.99
C TYR A 201 -1.76 -3.43 -19.29
N ALA A 202 -3.06 -3.76 -19.32
CA ALA A 202 -3.52 -5.05 -19.81
C ALA A 202 -3.48 -5.08 -21.35
N SER A 203 -2.93 -6.14 -21.93
CA SER A 203 -3.02 -6.38 -23.38
C SER A 203 -4.42 -6.78 -23.82
N ASN A 204 -5.13 -7.54 -22.97
CA ASN A 204 -6.51 -7.95 -23.23
C ASN A 204 -7.35 -7.95 -21.95
N VAL A 205 -8.65 -7.70 -22.07
CA VAL A 205 -9.61 -7.78 -20.96
C VAL A 205 -10.81 -8.60 -21.41
N ILE A 206 -11.18 -9.62 -20.64
CA ILE A 206 -12.32 -10.51 -20.92
C ILE A 206 -13.55 -10.01 -20.15
N ASP A 207 -14.73 -10.13 -20.77
CA ASP A 207 -16.05 -9.77 -20.22
C ASP A 207 -16.23 -8.28 -19.92
N LEU A 208 -15.85 -7.42 -20.87
CA LEU A 208 -16.18 -5.98 -20.78
C LEU A 208 -17.69 -5.74 -20.97
N GLU A 209 -18.34 -6.58 -21.77
CA GLU A 209 -19.77 -6.56 -22.07
C GLU A 209 -20.67 -6.87 -20.86
N GLY A 210 -20.13 -7.55 -19.84
CA GLY A 210 -20.79 -7.79 -18.56
C GLY A 210 -20.97 -6.54 -17.70
N PHE A 211 -20.33 -5.43 -18.06
CA PHE A 211 -20.32 -4.18 -17.28
C PHE A 211 -20.91 -3.01 -18.06
N THR A 212 -21.40 -2.00 -17.32
CA THR A 212 -21.80 -0.73 -17.95
C THR A 212 -20.56 0.01 -18.47
N PRO A 213 -20.66 0.76 -19.58
CA PRO A 213 -19.50 1.45 -20.17
C PRO A 213 -18.77 2.40 -19.21
N ASP A 214 -19.47 2.97 -18.24
CA ASP A 214 -18.90 3.88 -17.24
C ASP A 214 -18.23 3.16 -16.06
N ALA A 215 -18.53 1.88 -15.86
CA ALA A 215 -18.00 1.07 -14.75
C ALA A 215 -16.56 0.61 -15.00
N VAL A 216 -16.10 0.51 -16.26
CA VAL A 216 -14.75 0.03 -16.59
C VAL A 216 -13.93 1.11 -17.29
N ARG A 217 -12.76 1.43 -16.73
CA ARG A 217 -11.80 2.38 -17.31
C ARG A 217 -10.49 1.67 -17.66
N LEU A 218 -10.09 1.76 -18.92
CA LEU A 218 -8.85 1.17 -19.41
C LEU A 218 -7.76 2.23 -19.64
N TYR A 219 -6.53 1.92 -19.24
CA TYR A 219 -5.36 2.80 -19.36
C TYR A 219 -4.15 2.07 -20.01
N PRO A 220 -3.48 2.65 -21.01
CA PRO A 220 -3.92 3.85 -21.74
C PRO A 220 -5.26 3.60 -22.42
N ARG A 221 -6.07 4.66 -22.60
CA ARG A 221 -7.38 4.52 -23.26
C ARG A 221 -7.18 3.91 -24.65
N PRO A 222 -7.96 2.87 -25.04
CA PRO A 222 -7.91 2.32 -26.38
C PRO A 222 -8.07 3.44 -27.39
N ARG A 223 -7.24 3.45 -28.44
CA ARG A 223 -7.40 4.42 -29.52
C ARG A 223 -8.73 4.12 -30.21
N THR A 224 -9.72 4.98 -30.02
CA THR A 224 -10.91 4.99 -30.88
C THR A 224 -10.43 5.32 -32.29
N ALA A 225 -10.48 4.35 -33.20
CA ALA A 225 -10.31 4.62 -34.61
C ALA A 225 -11.49 5.49 -35.05
N SER A 226 -11.23 6.74 -35.40
CA SER A 226 -12.21 7.61 -36.04
C SER A 226 -12.61 6.97 -37.38
N THR A 227 -13.82 6.43 -37.47
CA THR A 227 -14.48 6.07 -38.74
C THR A 227 -15.04 7.30 -39.41
#